data_AF-A0A8T5IHA1-F1
#
_entry.id   AF-A0A8T5IHA1-F1
#
_cell.length_a   1.000
_cell.length_b   1.000
_cell.length_c   1.000
_cell.angle_alpha   90.00
_cell.angle_beta   90.00
_cell.angle_gamma   90.00
#
_symmetry.space_group_name_H-M   'P 1'
#
loop_
_entity.id
_entity.type
_entity.pdbx_description
1 polymer ?
#
loop_
_entity_poly.entity_id
_entity_poly.type
_entity_poly.pdbx_seq_one_letter_code
_entity_poly.pdbx_strand_id
1 'polypeptide(L)'
;MSGMLIGGIIGGVVFLIAIIWFFSTYNRLVRLKENANKSWADIDVLLKQRYDMMPNLINTVKGYASHEKDLFMEFAKARQSASNALSQGDVSGVAAAEGLLGGMMPKIYALSEAYPELKA
;
A
#
# COMPACT_ATOMS: atom_id res chain seq x y z
N MET A 1 -21.62 46.45 37.96
CA MET A 1 -21.50 46.50 36.48
C MET A 1 -20.18 45.90 35.98
N SER A 2 -19.04 46.14 36.63
CA SER A 2 -17.73 45.59 36.22
C SER A 2 -17.64 44.05 36.22
N GLY A 3 -18.21 43.36 37.22
CA GLY A 3 -18.16 41.89 37.32
C GLY A 3 -18.92 41.13 36.22
N MET A 4 -20.06 41.64 35.77
CA MET A 4 -20.82 41.05 34.65
C MET A 4 -20.11 41.21 33.31
N LEU A 5 -19.44 42.35 33.09
CA LEU A 5 -18.65 42.59 31.88
C LEU A 5 -17.44 41.64 31.82
N ILE A 6 -16.75 41.43 32.93
CA ILE A 6 -15.61 40.50 33.01
C ILE A 6 -16.07 39.06 32.76
N GLY A 7 -17.19 38.63 33.36
CA GLY A 7 -17.76 37.29 33.13
C GLY A 7 -18.16 37.05 31.67
N GLY A 8 -18.75 38.04 31.01
CA GLY A 8 -19.10 37.98 29.60
C GLY A 8 -17.87 37.88 28.67
N ILE A 9 -16.81 38.63 28.97
CA ILE A 9 -15.54 38.57 28.22
C ILE A 9 -14.89 37.18 28.37
N ILE A 10 -14.80 36.65 29.58
CA ILE A 10 -14.23 35.32 29.83
C ILE A 10 -15.05 34.24 29.11
N GLY A 11 -16.39 34.30 29.21
CA GLY A 11 -17.27 33.37 28.49
C GLY A 11 -17.09 33.44 26.97
N GLY A 12 -17.00 34.65 26.41
CA GLY A 12 -16.75 34.87 24.99
C GLY A 12 -15.39 34.33 24.51
N VAL A 13 -14.33 34.52 25.31
CA VAL A 13 -12.99 33.99 25.01
C VAL A 13 -12.99 32.45 25.06
N VAL A 14 -13.58 31.85 26.08
CA VAL A 14 -13.70 30.39 26.20
C VAL A 14 -14.48 29.81 25.02
N PHE A 15 -15.58 30.47 24.64
CA PHE A 15 -16.38 30.06 23.49
C PHE A 15 -15.60 30.14 22.17
N LEU A 16 -14.84 31.22 21.95
CA LEU A 16 -13.95 31.36 20.79
C LEU A 16 -12.88 30.26 20.75
N ILE A 17 -12.25 29.95 21.89
CA ILE A 17 -11.24 28.87 21.97
C ILE A 17 -11.87 27.52 21.62
N ALA A 18 -13.07 27.23 22.14
CA ALA A 18 -13.78 25.99 21.85
C ALA A 18 -14.08 25.85 20.35
N ILE A 19 -14.51 26.93 19.70
CA ILE A 19 -14.76 26.97 18.26
C ILE A 19 -13.47 26.69 17.48
N ILE A 20 -12.39 27.41 17.79
CA ILE A 20 -11.09 27.24 17.10
C ILE A 20 -10.58 25.81 17.26
N TRP A 21 -10.67 25.25 18.47
CA TRP A 21 -10.26 23.89 18.76
C TRP A 21 -11.06 22.85 17.97
N PHE A 22 -12.38 23.01 17.89
CA PHE A 22 -13.26 22.14 17.12
C PHE A 22 -12.90 22.14 15.63
N PHE A 23 -12.79 23.32 15.02
CA PHE A 23 -12.45 23.44 13.60
C PHE A 23 -11.02 22.95 13.30
N SER A 24 -10.06 23.22 14.17
CA SER A 24 -8.68 22.75 14.02
C SER A 24 -8.60 21.22 14.05
N THR A 25 -9.29 20.60 15.00
CA THR A 25 -9.32 19.14 15.15
C THR A 25 -10.01 18.48 13.96
N TYR A 26 -11.15 19.03 13.54
CA TYR A 26 -11.88 18.53 12.36
C TYR A 26 -11.01 18.59 11.10
N ASN A 27 -10.36 19.72 10.83
CA ASN A 27 -9.47 19.87 9.68
C ASN A 27 -8.27 18.92 9.74
N ARG A 28 -7.72 18.67 10.92
CA ARG A 28 -6.63 17.70 11.08
C ARG A 28 -7.06 16.28 10.75
N LEU A 29 -8.26 15.87 11.18
CA LEU A 29 -8.82 14.55 10.87
C LEU A 29 -9.08 14.38 9.37
N VAL A 30 -9.65 15.40 8.72
CA VAL A 30 -9.87 15.40 7.26
C VAL A 30 -8.54 15.30 6.51
N ARG A 31 -7.53 16.06 6.94
CA ARG A 31 -6.19 15.99 6.33
C ARG A 31 -5.55 14.61 6.49
N LEU A 32 -5.69 13.98 7.66
CA LEU A 32 -5.18 12.63 7.89
C LEU A 32 -5.85 11.60 6.99
N LYS A 33 -7.18 11.69 6.83
CA LYS A 33 -7.94 10.84 5.90
C LYS A 33 -7.44 11.00 4.46
N GLU A 34 -7.25 12.24 4.02
CA GLU A 34 -6.79 12.50 2.66
C GLU A 34 -5.35 12.03 2.43
N ASN A 35 -4.47 12.23 3.41
CA ASN A 35 -3.12 11.70 3.36
C ASN A 35 -3.13 10.16 3.24
N ALA A 36 -3.98 9.47 4.00
CA ALA A 36 -4.10 8.01 3.90
C ALA A 36 -4.58 7.56 2.51
N ASN A 37 -5.57 8.23 1.95
CA ASN A 37 -6.06 7.96 0.59
C ASN A 37 -4.97 8.17 -0.46
N LYS A 38 -4.21 9.28 -0.34
CA LYS A 38 -3.11 9.58 -1.24
C LYS A 38 -2.01 8.52 -1.15
N SER A 39 -1.58 8.17 0.06
CA SER A 39 -0.59 7.11 0.26
C SER A 39 -1.06 5.77 -0.31
N TRP A 40 -2.34 5.43 -0.19
CA TRP A 40 -2.88 4.22 -0.81
C TRP A 40 -2.88 4.28 -2.34
N ALA A 41 -3.22 5.43 -2.93
CA ALA A 41 -3.15 5.63 -4.37
C ALA A 41 -1.71 5.48 -4.91
N ASP A 42 -0.73 6.01 -4.18
CA ASP A 42 0.69 5.83 -4.53
C ASP A 42 1.09 4.34 -4.50
N ILE A 43 0.64 3.59 -3.48
CA ILE A 43 0.87 2.13 -3.37
C ILE A 43 0.19 1.38 -4.53
N ASP A 44 -1.05 1.71 -4.87
CA ASP A 44 -1.79 1.10 -5.97
C ASP A 44 -1.06 1.24 -7.31
N VAL A 45 -0.51 2.42 -7.60
CA VAL A 45 0.30 2.67 -8.80
C VAL A 45 1.57 1.80 -8.80
N LEU A 46 2.27 1.72 -7.67
CA LEU A 46 3.49 0.90 -7.55
C LEU A 46 3.20 -0.59 -7.71
N LEU A 47 2.10 -1.08 -7.13
CA LEU A 47 1.69 -2.48 -7.26
C LEU A 47 1.31 -2.80 -8.71
N LYS A 48 0.57 -1.93 -9.39
CA LYS A 48 0.27 -2.06 -10.83
C LYS A 48 1.55 -2.16 -11.65
N GLN A 49 2.48 -1.22 -11.47
CA GLN A 49 3.76 -1.24 -12.19
C GLN A 49 4.54 -2.54 -11.93
N ARG A 50 4.62 -2.99 -10.67
CA ARG A 50 5.26 -4.28 -10.33
C ARG A 50 4.58 -5.45 -11.04
N TYR A 51 3.25 -5.46 -11.07
CA TYR A 51 2.47 -6.55 -11.66
C TYR A 51 2.60 -6.57 -13.19
N ASP A 52 2.77 -5.42 -13.81
CA ASP A 52 3.01 -5.29 -15.25
C ASP A 52 4.42 -5.73 -15.66
N MET A 53 5.41 -5.58 -14.75
CA MET A 53 6.80 -6.01 -15.00
C MET A 53 7.02 -7.51 -14.74
N MET A 54 6.26 -8.13 -13.85
CA MET A 54 6.39 -9.57 -13.54
C MET A 54 6.34 -10.52 -14.75
N PRO A 55 5.43 -10.39 -15.75
CA PRO A 55 5.42 -11.31 -16.89
C PRO A 55 6.67 -11.19 -17.73
N ASN A 56 7.25 -9.99 -17.87
CA ASN A 56 8.53 -9.81 -18.55
C ASN A 56 9.66 -10.53 -17.80
N LEU A 57 9.70 -10.40 -16.47
CA LEU A 57 10.66 -11.13 -15.64
C LEU A 57 10.50 -12.66 -15.81
N ILE A 58 9.27 -13.16 -15.74
CA ILE A 58 8.97 -14.59 -15.91
C ILE A 58 9.42 -15.08 -17.29
N ASN A 59 9.17 -14.32 -18.35
CA ASN A 59 9.56 -14.70 -19.71
C ASN A 59 11.08 -14.79 -19.86
N THR A 60 11.83 -13.87 -19.27
CA THR A 60 13.29 -13.91 -19.25
C THR A 60 13.79 -15.13 -18.48
N VAL A 61 13.27 -15.39 -17.28
CA VAL A 61 13.73 -16.52 -16.45
C VAL A 61 13.31 -17.88 -17.04
N LYS A 62 12.12 -17.98 -17.65
CA LYS A 62 11.63 -19.21 -18.31
C LYS A 62 12.56 -19.69 -19.44
N GLY A 63 13.28 -18.77 -20.09
CA GLY A 63 14.26 -19.11 -21.13
C GLY A 63 15.44 -19.92 -20.60
N TYR A 64 15.82 -19.70 -19.34
CA TYR A 64 16.99 -20.34 -18.71
C TYR A 64 16.60 -21.45 -17.73
N ALA A 65 15.51 -21.29 -16.97
CA ALA A 65 15.05 -22.26 -15.97
C ALA A 65 13.83 -23.07 -16.44
N SER A 66 13.93 -23.72 -17.60
CA SER A 66 12.80 -24.41 -18.24
C SER A 66 12.24 -25.62 -17.46
N HIS A 67 13.01 -26.16 -16.50
CA HIS A 67 12.63 -27.29 -15.65
C HIS A 67 11.80 -26.88 -14.42
N GLU A 68 11.73 -25.59 -14.08
CA GLU A 68 11.06 -25.06 -12.87
C GLU A 68 9.62 -24.60 -13.12
N LYS A 69 8.88 -25.35 -13.94
CA LYS A 69 7.53 -24.96 -14.38
C LYS A 69 6.56 -24.78 -13.22
N ASP A 70 6.65 -25.64 -12.21
CA ASP A 70 5.74 -25.62 -11.05
C ASP A 70 5.91 -24.34 -10.23
N LEU A 71 7.16 -23.91 -10.00
CA LEU A 71 7.47 -22.64 -9.34
C LEU A 71 6.90 -21.44 -10.12
N PHE A 72 7.08 -21.42 -11.44
CA PHE A 72 6.53 -20.34 -12.28
C PHE A 72 5.01 -20.35 -12.36
N MET A 73 4.37 -21.52 -12.31
CA MET A 73 2.90 -21.61 -12.24
C MET A 73 2.37 -21.10 -10.91
N GLU A 74 3.02 -21.46 -9.80
CA GLU A 74 2.68 -20.97 -8.47
C GLU A 74 2.80 -19.44 -8.40
N PHE A 75 3.90 -18.91 -8.94
CA PHE A 75 4.16 -17.48 -9.02
C PHE A 75 3.16 -16.74 -9.92
N ALA A 76 2.84 -17.29 -11.10
CA ALA A 76 1.84 -16.71 -12.00
C ALA A 76 0.44 -16.68 -11.36
N LYS A 77 0.07 -17.73 -10.62
CA LYS A 77 -1.19 -17.79 -9.89
C LYS A 77 -1.23 -16.78 -8.74
N ALA A 78 -0.15 -16.66 -7.98
CA ALA A 78 -0.03 -15.67 -6.91
C ALA A 78 -0.13 -14.24 -7.46
N ARG A 79 0.56 -13.94 -8.57
CA ARG A 79 0.42 -12.67 -9.30
C ARG A 79 -1.02 -12.40 -9.71
N GLN A 80 -1.71 -13.38 -10.30
CA GLN A 80 -3.09 -13.20 -10.73
C GLN A 80 -4.00 -12.89 -9.55
N SER A 81 -3.83 -13.60 -8.43
CA SER A 81 -4.57 -13.34 -7.19
C SER A 81 -4.31 -11.92 -6.67
N ALA A 82 -3.05 -11.47 -6.67
CA ALA A 82 -2.66 -10.15 -6.21
C ALA A 82 -3.25 -9.04 -7.11
N SER A 83 -3.19 -9.23 -8.43
CA SER A 83 -3.78 -8.30 -9.40
C SER A 83 -5.30 -8.23 -9.28
N ASN A 84 -5.97 -9.37 -9.08
CA ASN A 84 -7.43 -9.41 -8.93
C ASN A 84 -7.89 -8.71 -7.65
N ALA A 85 -7.19 -8.94 -6.52
CA ALA A 85 -7.49 -8.27 -5.26
C ALA A 85 -7.30 -6.74 -5.38
N LEU A 86 -6.25 -6.31 -6.07
CA LEU A 86 -5.98 -4.89 -6.32
C LEU A 86 -7.10 -4.25 -7.16
N SER A 87 -7.55 -4.91 -8.23
CA SER A 87 -8.64 -4.41 -9.07
C SER A 87 -9.99 -4.32 -8.33
N GLN A 88 -10.20 -5.15 -7.30
CA GLN A 88 -11.40 -5.12 -6.46
C GLN A 88 -11.32 -4.08 -5.32
N GLY A 89 -10.16 -3.44 -5.13
CA GLY A 89 -9.94 -2.54 -4.00
C GLY A 89 -9.85 -3.25 -2.65
N ASP A 90 -9.61 -4.58 -2.65
CA ASP A 90 -9.47 -5.37 -1.44
C ASP A 90 -8.04 -5.28 -0.89
N VAL A 91 -7.82 -4.30 0.00
CA VAL A 91 -6.53 -4.05 0.64
C VAL A 91 -6.03 -5.27 1.42
N SER A 92 -6.93 -6.02 2.08
CA SER A 92 -6.56 -7.19 2.86
C SER A 92 -6.17 -8.35 1.95
N GLY A 93 -6.91 -8.55 0.87
CA GLY A 93 -6.58 -9.55 -0.15
C GLY A 93 -5.26 -9.25 -0.85
N VAL A 94 -4.97 -7.97 -1.14
CA VAL A 94 -3.68 -7.53 -1.67
C VAL A 94 -2.56 -7.89 -0.71
N ALA A 95 -2.69 -7.57 0.59
CA ALA A 95 -1.66 -7.87 1.57
C ALA A 95 -1.39 -9.38 1.71
N ALA A 96 -2.44 -10.21 1.70
CA ALA A 96 -2.29 -11.67 1.75
C ALA A 96 -1.59 -12.21 0.50
N ALA A 97 -2.00 -11.77 -0.70
CA ALA A 97 -1.40 -12.20 -1.95
C ALA A 97 0.06 -11.75 -2.10
N GLU A 98 0.38 -10.54 -1.64
CA GLU A 98 1.74 -10.03 -1.56
C GLU A 98 2.61 -10.83 -0.58
N GLY A 99 2.05 -11.28 0.55
CA GLY A 99 2.72 -12.18 1.48
C GLY A 99 3.12 -13.52 0.82
N LEU A 100 2.24 -14.07 -0.03
CA LEU A 100 2.56 -15.28 -0.81
C LEU A 100 3.68 -15.03 -1.81
N LEU A 101 3.63 -13.92 -2.57
CA LEU A 101 4.70 -13.54 -3.50
C LEU A 101 6.03 -13.33 -2.79
N GLY A 102 6.02 -12.70 -1.60
CA GLY A 102 7.20 -12.53 -0.75
C GLY A 102 7.77 -13.86 -0.28
N GLY A 103 6.91 -14.81 0.10
CA GLY A 103 7.33 -16.17 0.50
C GLY A 103 7.97 -17.00 -0.63
N MET A 104 7.71 -16.65 -1.90
CA MET A 104 8.31 -17.31 -3.06
C MET A 104 9.67 -16.73 -3.45
N MET A 105 10.00 -15.49 -3.05
CA MET A 105 11.27 -14.85 -3.42
C MET A 105 12.52 -15.62 -3.00
N PRO A 106 12.61 -16.22 -1.80
CA PRO A 106 13.75 -17.05 -1.44
C PRO A 106 14.01 -18.20 -2.43
N LYS A 107 12.95 -18.80 -2.97
CA LYS A 107 13.07 -19.86 -3.99
C LYS A 107 13.58 -19.29 -5.32
N ILE A 108 13.12 -18.11 -5.73
CA ILE A 108 13.61 -17.44 -6.94
C ILE A 108 15.08 -17.01 -6.79
N TYR A 109 15.50 -16.58 -5.60
CA TYR A 109 16.92 -16.29 -5.34
C TYR A 109 17.79 -17.54 -5.38
N ALA A 110 17.34 -18.65 -4.79
CA ALA A 110 18.04 -19.93 -4.90
C ALA A 110 18.16 -20.38 -6.37
N LEU A 111 17.14 -20.09 -7.18
CA LEU A 111 17.17 -20.39 -8.61
C LEU A 111 18.19 -19.52 -9.36
N SER A 112 18.30 -18.23 -9.06
CA SER A 112 19.31 -17.38 -9.70
C SER A 112 20.75 -17.76 -9.29
N GLU A 113 20.93 -18.39 -8.13
CA GLU A 113 22.21 -18.99 -7.74
C GLU A 113 22.50 -20.29 -8.49
N ALA A 114 21.49 -21.14 -8.71
CA ALA A 114 21.63 -22.39 -9.45
C ALA A 114 21.85 -22.19 -10.96
N TYR A 115 21.38 -21.06 -11.52
CA TYR A 115 21.50 -20.70 -12.94
C TYR A 115 22.25 -19.37 -13.08
N PRO A 116 23.60 -19.35 -13.08
CA PRO A 116 24.42 -18.14 -13.12
C PRO A 116 24.13 -17.22 -14.33
N GLU A 117 23.70 -17.80 -15.45
CA GLU A 117 23.25 -17.10 -16.64
C GLU A 117 22.02 -16.19 -16.41
N LEU A 118 21.27 -16.38 -15.31
CA LEU A 118 20.22 -15.44 -14.89
C LEU A 118 20.75 -14.15 -14.25
N LYS A 119 22.02 -14.14 -13.83
CA LYS A 119 22.67 -12.97 -13.22
C LYS A 119 23.39 -12.07 -14.24
N ALA A 120 23.69 -12.61 -15.41
CA ALA A 120 24.51 -11.99 -16.46
C ALA A 120 23.74 -10.96 -17.30
#